data_AF-A0A0R2H1W0-F1
#
_entry.id   AF-A0A0R2H1W0-F1
#
_cell.length_a   1.000
_cell.length_b   1.000
_cell.length_c   1.000
_cell.angle_alpha   90.00
_cell.angle_beta   90.00
_cell.angle_gamma   90.00
#
_symmetry.space_group_name_H-M   'P 1'
#
loop_
_entity.id
_entity.type
_entity.pdbx_description
1 polymer ?
#
loop_
_entity_poly.entity_id
_entity_poly.type
_entity_poly.pdbx_seq_one_letter_code
_entity_poly.pdbx_strand_id
1 'polypeptide(L)'
;MNIFGILMLLGSLLGYERMLRVCGISPYLAWITAFWIQTVILYLFGMLNQLNLGIYCVNGLGWLLLIGYIIRIFGLKKAPLPVEIHAFDVWMIVLGGLLAIGIYHSIMVHYDNFSHWATIVKFMHFTGRLPTNASLDGVISFTSYPPAMGLFINYVIHFVGFSESNMLLAQFCYIWAAVYSVFGFMRDKTRMMLSGLLVLAIAITMIFNVQIRFNNLLVDYVLAAVTLAGLAGVYVYRQQYRQQFIHVILAVANLLLIKNSGAFFAGIIFAYYLYMLFKINGMWHKRCQQWQVIYRVGLKNMALWVLAIIVSVMPFYWWQQHVKHTFPESKHQIDTASYGQQLSGEHTSYLIDIAQKMLHANADLGTLSTQGCY
;
A
#
# COMPACT_ATOMS: atom_id res chain seq x y z
N MET A 1 -16.92 -5.79 18.72
CA MET A 1 -15.72 -4.94 18.57
C MET A 1 -15.35 -4.36 19.92
N ASN A 2 -14.05 -4.24 20.22
CA ASN A 2 -13.58 -3.61 21.46
C ASN A 2 -13.46 -2.08 21.29
N ILE A 3 -14.35 -1.32 21.94
CA ILE A 3 -14.40 0.14 21.84
C ILE A 3 -13.09 0.80 22.32
N PHE A 4 -12.51 0.29 23.40
CA PHE A 4 -11.25 0.82 23.93
C PHE A 4 -10.10 0.63 22.93
N GLY A 5 -10.04 -0.53 22.28
CA GLY A 5 -9.06 -0.80 21.24
C GLY A 5 -9.20 0.12 20.02
N ILE A 6 -10.44 0.47 19.63
CA ILE A 6 -10.69 1.44 18.57
C ILE A 6 -10.11 2.81 18.95
N LEU A 7 -10.35 3.28 20.18
CA LEU A 7 -9.80 4.55 20.66
C LEU A 7 -8.26 4.54 20.67
N MET A 8 -7.64 3.42 21.07
CA MET A 8 -6.18 3.26 21.03
C MET A 8 -5.63 3.35 19.60
N LEU A 9 -6.31 2.75 18.62
CA LEU A 9 -5.90 2.85 17.21
C LEU A 9 -6.13 4.25 16.65
N LEU A 10 -7.27 4.89 16.95
CA LEU A 10 -7.57 6.24 16.47
C LEU A 10 -6.59 7.26 17.02
N GLY A 11 -6.26 7.22 18.31
CA GLY A 11 -5.27 8.12 18.90
C GLY A 11 -3.89 7.93 18.28
N SER A 12 -3.46 6.68 18.10
CA SER A 12 -2.20 6.36 17.42
C SER A 12 -2.18 6.87 15.98
N LEU A 13 -3.22 6.58 15.20
CA LEU A 13 -3.30 6.97 13.79
C LEU A 13 -3.36 8.49 13.61
N LEU A 14 -4.10 9.20 14.47
CA LEU A 14 -4.12 10.67 14.50
C LEU A 14 -2.74 11.24 14.79
N GLY A 15 -1.98 10.63 15.70
CA GLY A 15 -0.62 11.07 15.99
C GLY A 15 0.31 10.96 14.78
N TYR A 16 0.27 9.82 14.07
CA TYR A 16 1.01 9.67 12.82
C TYR A 16 0.56 10.69 11.76
N GLU A 17 -0.74 10.83 11.48
CA GLU A 17 -1.25 11.75 10.46
C GLU A 17 -0.84 13.19 10.74
N ARG A 18 -1.04 13.66 11.99
CA ARG A 18 -0.76 15.04 12.37
C ARG A 18 0.73 15.34 12.31
N MET A 19 1.58 14.45 12.81
CA MET A 19 3.02 14.69 12.79
C MET A 19 3.59 14.61 11.38
N LEU A 20 3.12 13.68 10.54
CA LEU A 20 3.51 13.62 9.14
C LEU A 20 3.20 14.93 8.42
N ARG A 21 2.03 15.53 8.69
CA ARG A 21 1.68 16.86 8.14
C ARG A 21 2.55 17.98 8.67
N VAL A 22 2.96 17.94 9.94
CA VAL A 22 3.98 18.88 10.48
C VAL A 22 5.30 18.74 9.72
N CYS A 23 5.68 17.52 9.31
CA CYS A 23 6.84 17.25 8.46
C CYS A 23 6.63 17.61 6.97
N GLY A 24 5.50 18.21 6.62
CA GLY A 24 5.18 18.68 5.26
C GLY A 24 4.65 17.59 4.33
N ILE A 25 4.26 16.42 4.84
CA ILE A 25 3.50 15.43 4.07
C ILE A 25 2.12 16.01 3.76
N SER A 26 1.68 15.84 2.51
CA SER A 26 0.39 16.31 2.03
C SER A 26 -0.76 15.68 2.83
N PRO A 27 -1.81 16.43 3.19
CA PRO A 27 -2.97 15.88 3.93
C PRO A 27 -3.64 14.72 3.18
N TYR A 28 -3.59 14.71 1.85
CA TYR A 28 -4.16 13.65 1.02
C TYR A 28 -3.36 12.35 1.06
N LEU A 29 -2.06 12.43 1.38
CA LEU A 29 -1.15 11.28 1.41
C LEU A 29 -0.80 10.85 2.83
N ALA A 30 -1.12 11.66 3.85
CA ALA A 30 -0.71 11.44 5.22
C ALA A 30 -1.25 10.13 5.81
N TRP A 31 -2.51 9.78 5.54
CA TRP A 31 -3.12 8.53 6.05
C TRP A 31 -2.43 7.27 5.49
N ILE A 32 -2.27 7.18 4.16
CA ILE A 32 -1.62 6.01 3.56
C ILE A 32 -0.13 5.95 3.90
N THR A 33 0.53 7.11 4.00
CA THR A 33 1.93 7.20 4.44
C THR A 33 2.07 6.71 5.89
N ALA A 34 1.12 7.04 6.77
CA ALA A 34 1.09 6.53 8.13
C ALA A 34 0.98 5.00 8.14
N PHE A 35 0.10 4.41 7.33
CA PHE A 35 -0.01 2.96 7.24
C PHE A 35 1.26 2.30 6.68
N TRP A 36 1.89 2.87 5.65
CA TRP A 36 3.17 2.36 5.13
C TRP A 36 4.28 2.34 6.18
N ILE A 37 4.38 3.40 6.98
CA ILE A 37 5.37 3.47 8.07
C ILE A 37 5.06 2.41 9.13
N GLN A 38 3.80 2.30 9.55
CA GLN A 38 3.38 1.31 10.54
C GLN A 38 3.69 -0.11 10.05
N THR A 39 3.33 -0.44 8.80
CA THR A 39 3.58 -1.74 8.18
C THR A 39 5.08 -2.06 8.09
N VAL A 40 5.92 -1.11 7.70
CA VAL A 40 7.38 -1.32 7.65
C VAL A 40 7.95 -1.55 9.05
N ILE A 41 7.51 -0.80 10.07
CA ILE A 41 7.96 -1.02 11.45
C ILE A 41 7.52 -2.42 11.93
N LEU A 42 6.26 -2.79 11.72
CA LEU A 42 5.75 -4.14 12.05
C LEU A 42 6.54 -5.23 11.35
N TYR A 43 6.90 -5.01 10.07
CA TYR A 43 7.73 -5.94 9.31
C TYR A 43 9.11 -6.12 9.96
N LEU A 44 9.79 -5.04 10.33
CA LEU A 44 11.09 -5.11 11.02
C LEU A 44 10.98 -5.94 12.32
N PHE A 45 9.98 -5.67 13.16
CA PHE A 45 9.75 -6.44 14.37
C PHE A 45 9.38 -7.90 14.09
N GLY A 46 8.57 -8.15 13.07
CA GLY A 46 8.21 -9.50 12.63
C GLY A 46 9.42 -10.32 12.22
N MET A 47 10.31 -9.74 11.40
CA MET A 47 11.56 -10.37 10.95
C MET A 47 12.54 -10.63 12.09
N LEU A 48 12.49 -9.82 13.16
CA LEU A 48 13.27 -10.01 14.39
C LEU A 48 12.58 -10.95 15.40
N ASN A 49 11.48 -11.61 15.02
CA ASN A 49 10.68 -12.48 15.88
C ASN A 49 10.15 -11.79 17.15
N GLN A 50 9.85 -10.49 17.04
CA GLN A 50 9.36 -9.62 18.12
C GLN A 50 8.05 -8.93 17.72
N LEU A 51 7.18 -9.62 16.96
CA LEU A 51 5.97 -9.01 16.36
C LEU A 51 5.03 -8.41 17.41
N ASN A 52 4.78 -9.11 18.52
CA ASN A 52 3.94 -8.60 19.60
C ASN A 52 4.48 -7.28 20.19
N LEU A 53 5.79 -7.21 20.42
CA LEU A 53 6.43 -5.97 20.85
C LEU A 53 6.25 -4.87 19.78
N GLY A 54 6.43 -5.21 18.51
CA GLY A 54 6.21 -4.32 17.39
C GLY A 54 4.81 -3.71 17.34
N ILE A 55 3.76 -4.50 17.60
CA ILE A 55 2.36 -4.03 17.65
C ILE A 55 2.20 -2.92 18.69
N TYR A 56 2.71 -3.13 19.92
CA TYR A 56 2.64 -2.12 20.97
C TYR A 56 3.56 -0.92 20.71
N CYS A 57 4.76 -1.14 20.16
CA CYS A 57 5.67 -0.07 19.79
C CYS A 57 5.07 0.85 18.72
N VAL A 58 4.43 0.29 17.70
CA VAL A 58 3.76 1.07 16.65
C VAL A 58 2.59 1.86 17.23
N ASN A 59 1.73 1.22 18.04
CA ASN A 59 0.62 1.93 18.65
C ASN A 59 1.10 3.06 19.57
N GLY A 60 2.05 2.75 20.45
CA GLY A 60 2.65 3.68 21.41
C GLY A 60 3.39 4.84 20.74
N LEU A 61 4.14 4.58 19.65
CA LEU A 61 4.77 5.64 18.87
C LEU A 61 3.72 6.61 18.33
N GLY A 62 2.60 6.13 17.78
CA GLY A 62 1.52 7.03 17.35
C GLY A 62 0.98 7.90 18.49
N TRP A 63 0.80 7.37 19.69
CA TRP A 63 0.40 8.17 20.86
C TRP A 63 1.45 9.20 21.26
N LEU A 64 2.74 8.83 21.25
CA LEU A 64 3.83 9.78 21.49
C LEU A 64 3.85 10.91 20.45
N LEU A 65 3.60 10.60 19.18
CA LEU A 65 3.48 11.59 18.11
C LEU A 65 2.27 12.51 18.34
N LEU A 66 1.13 11.96 18.79
CA LEU A 66 -0.06 12.76 19.12
C LEU A 66 0.21 13.70 20.30
N ILE A 67 0.84 13.21 21.37
CA ILE A 67 1.24 14.04 22.51
C ILE A 67 2.23 15.12 22.06
N GLY A 68 3.21 14.79 21.23
CA GLY A 68 4.14 15.75 20.64
C GLY A 68 3.42 16.84 19.82
N TYR A 69 2.38 16.49 19.08
CA TYR A 69 1.55 17.45 18.36
C TYR A 69 0.75 18.36 19.30
N ILE A 70 0.19 17.81 20.38
CA ILE A 70 -0.53 18.59 21.42
C ILE A 70 0.44 19.56 22.11
N ILE A 71 1.64 19.11 22.50
CA ILE A 71 2.69 19.96 23.09
C ILE A 71 3.10 21.06 22.11
N ARG A 72 3.21 20.76 20.81
CA ARG A 72 3.51 21.77 19.79
C ARG A 72 2.46 22.90 19.77
N ILE A 73 1.18 22.58 19.92
CA ILE A 73 0.10 23.58 19.92
C ILE A 73 0.09 24.36 21.24
N PHE A 74 -0.03 23.68 22.37
CA PHE A 74 -0.29 24.32 23.65
C PHE A 74 0.99 24.73 24.39
N GLY A 75 2.03 23.90 24.34
CA GLY A 75 3.31 24.17 25.00
C GLY A 75 4.19 25.14 24.22
N LEU A 76 4.36 24.90 22.91
CA LEU A 76 5.18 25.74 22.03
C LEU A 76 4.40 26.88 21.36
N LYS A 77 3.10 27.02 21.68
CA LYS A 77 2.20 28.06 21.15
C LYS A 77 2.22 28.17 19.62
N LYS A 78 2.42 27.06 18.91
CA LYS A 78 2.39 27.04 17.44
C LYS A 78 0.93 26.94 16.97
N ALA A 79 0.64 27.57 15.84
CA ALA A 79 -0.68 27.46 15.22
C ALA A 79 -1.02 25.98 14.92
N PRO A 80 -2.27 25.57 15.15
CA PRO A 80 -2.75 24.25 14.75
C PRO A 80 -2.67 24.11 13.22
N LEU A 81 -2.55 22.87 12.75
CA LEU A 81 -2.63 22.62 11.31
C LEU A 81 -4.01 23.03 10.78
N PRO A 82 -4.09 23.68 9.61
CA PRO A 82 -5.36 24.05 9.02
C PRO A 82 -6.18 22.78 8.71
N VAL A 83 -7.47 22.85 8.95
CA VAL A 83 -8.44 21.83 8.58
C VAL A 83 -9.24 22.37 7.41
N GLU A 84 -8.84 21.97 6.20
CA GLU A 84 -9.57 22.28 4.98
C GLU A 84 -10.52 21.12 4.71
N ILE A 85 -11.83 21.37 4.82
CA ILE A 85 -12.87 20.39 4.50
C ILE A 85 -13.42 20.73 3.13
N HIS A 86 -13.33 19.77 2.22
CA HIS A 86 -13.86 19.83 0.88
C HIS A 86 -15.07 18.90 0.74
N ALA A 87 -15.86 19.07 -0.31
CA ALA A 87 -17.02 18.23 -0.55
C ALA A 87 -16.67 16.74 -0.70
N PHE A 88 -15.51 16.41 -1.28
CA PHE A 88 -15.08 15.01 -1.38
C PHE A 88 -14.73 14.41 -0.02
N ASP A 89 -14.31 15.20 0.98
CA ASP A 89 -14.05 14.69 2.33
C ASP A 89 -15.36 14.17 2.94
N VAL A 90 -16.44 14.92 2.75
CA VAL A 90 -17.79 14.51 3.18
C VAL A 90 -18.24 13.27 2.43
N TRP A 91 -18.08 13.23 1.10
CA TRP A 91 -18.42 12.04 0.30
C TRP A 91 -17.62 10.81 0.71
N MET A 92 -16.33 10.96 0.98
CA MET A 92 -15.45 9.87 1.44
C MET A 92 -15.86 9.34 2.82
N ILE A 93 -16.32 10.21 3.71
CA ILE A 93 -16.84 9.79 5.03
C ILE A 93 -18.19 9.07 4.86
N VAL A 94 -19.13 9.65 4.11
CA VAL A 94 -20.48 9.08 3.95
C VAL A 94 -20.43 7.76 3.21
N LEU A 95 -19.84 7.71 2.01
CA LEU A 95 -19.76 6.48 1.21
C LEU A 95 -18.82 5.46 1.85
N GLY A 96 -17.71 5.91 2.43
CA GLY A 96 -16.80 5.03 3.16
C GLY A 96 -17.47 4.41 4.39
N GLY A 97 -18.28 5.17 5.12
CA GLY A 97 -19.06 4.68 6.26
C GLY A 97 -20.12 3.66 5.83
N LEU A 98 -20.86 3.92 4.76
CA LEU A 98 -21.84 2.97 4.21
C LEU A 98 -21.18 1.66 3.76
N LEU A 99 -20.04 1.75 3.05
CA LEU A 99 -19.25 0.58 2.67
C LEU A 99 -18.72 -0.19 3.89
N ALA A 100 -18.19 0.52 4.89
CA ALA A 100 -17.71 -0.10 6.12
C ALA A 100 -18.83 -0.85 6.86
N ILE A 101 -20.04 -0.29 6.92
CA ILE A 101 -21.21 -0.97 7.50
C ILE A 101 -21.56 -2.23 6.70
N GLY A 102 -21.55 -2.16 5.37
CA GLY A 102 -21.78 -3.34 4.51
C GLY A 102 -20.72 -4.43 4.70
N ILE A 103 -19.44 -4.04 4.74
CA ILE A 103 -18.30 -4.94 4.97
C ILE A 103 -18.40 -5.59 6.36
N TYR A 104 -18.78 -4.82 7.38
CA TYR A 104 -18.88 -5.33 8.75
C TYR A 104 -19.86 -6.49 8.87
N HIS A 105 -20.94 -6.47 8.10
CA HIS A 105 -21.96 -7.53 8.07
C HIS A 105 -21.70 -8.61 7.00
N SER A 106 -20.57 -8.54 6.29
CA SER A 106 -20.20 -9.52 5.27
C SER A 106 -19.39 -10.68 5.85
N ILE A 107 -19.48 -11.84 5.19
CA ILE A 107 -18.67 -13.03 5.50
C ILE A 107 -17.60 -13.25 4.42
N MET A 108 -16.47 -13.83 4.81
CA MET A 108 -15.44 -14.25 3.86
C MET A 108 -15.90 -15.49 3.09
N VAL A 109 -15.78 -15.47 1.76
CA VAL A 109 -16.27 -16.58 0.91
C VAL A 109 -15.20 -17.17 -0.01
N HIS A 110 -14.13 -16.43 -0.30
CA HIS A 110 -13.12 -16.88 -1.26
C HIS A 110 -12.14 -17.89 -0.64
N TYR A 111 -11.79 -18.93 -1.42
CA TYR A 111 -10.85 -19.99 -1.03
C TYR A 111 -9.52 -19.44 -0.50
N ASP A 112 -8.91 -18.49 -1.20
CA ASP A 112 -7.65 -17.85 -0.80
C ASP A 112 -7.65 -17.22 0.60
N ASN A 113 -8.81 -16.80 1.11
CA ASN A 113 -8.91 -16.31 2.48
C ASN A 113 -8.54 -17.43 3.45
N PHE A 114 -9.02 -18.64 3.22
CA PHE A 114 -8.85 -19.79 4.11
C PHE A 114 -7.55 -20.56 3.86
N SER A 115 -6.95 -20.45 2.67
CA SER A 115 -5.66 -21.07 2.38
C SER A 115 -4.45 -20.17 2.71
N HIS A 116 -4.64 -18.85 2.71
CA HIS A 116 -3.55 -17.91 2.97
C HIS A 116 -3.96 -16.67 3.76
N TRP A 117 -4.79 -15.78 3.21
CA TRP A 117 -4.87 -14.39 3.68
C TRP A 117 -5.42 -14.24 5.09
N ALA A 118 -6.52 -14.93 5.41
CA ALA A 118 -7.04 -14.94 6.78
C ALA A 118 -6.21 -15.85 7.69
N THR A 119 -5.70 -16.95 7.13
CA THR A 119 -4.92 -17.95 7.86
C THR A 119 -3.60 -17.41 8.40
N ILE A 120 -2.86 -16.62 7.61
CA ILE A 120 -1.61 -15.99 8.07
C ILE A 120 -1.88 -14.94 9.14
N VAL A 121 -2.96 -14.17 9.02
CA VAL A 121 -3.38 -13.21 10.05
C VAL A 121 -3.74 -13.92 11.34
N LYS A 122 -4.57 -14.98 11.26
CA LYS A 122 -4.94 -15.83 12.40
C LYS A 122 -3.70 -16.40 13.08
N PHE A 123 -2.77 -16.94 12.31
CA PHE A 123 -1.51 -17.46 12.82
C PHE A 123 -0.74 -16.39 13.60
N MET A 124 -0.50 -15.23 13.01
CA MET A 124 0.24 -14.14 13.67
C MET A 124 -0.47 -13.62 14.91
N HIS A 125 -1.80 -13.56 14.89
CA HIS A 125 -2.59 -13.09 16.02
C HIS A 125 -2.44 -13.98 17.26
N PHE A 126 -2.49 -15.31 17.06
CA PHE A 126 -2.42 -16.26 18.17
C PHE A 126 -0.99 -16.66 18.57
N THR A 127 -0.02 -16.57 17.66
CA THR A 127 1.37 -16.95 17.94
C THR A 127 2.30 -15.76 18.21
N GLY A 128 1.93 -14.55 17.78
CA GLY A 128 2.75 -13.36 17.98
C GLY A 128 4.07 -13.36 17.20
N ARG A 129 4.16 -14.13 16.11
CA ARG A 129 5.35 -14.24 15.25
C ARG A 129 5.01 -14.49 13.79
N LEU A 130 5.97 -14.27 12.91
CA LEU A 130 5.91 -14.75 11.53
C LEU A 130 6.05 -16.28 11.47
N PRO A 131 5.57 -16.94 10.41
CA PRO A 131 5.77 -18.38 10.23
C PRO A 131 7.26 -18.69 10.07
N THR A 132 7.77 -19.71 10.77
CA THR A 132 9.21 -20.03 10.82
C THR A 132 9.53 -21.49 10.48
N ASN A 133 8.54 -22.34 10.26
CA ASN A 133 8.81 -23.71 9.84
C ASN A 133 7.62 -24.32 9.10
N ALA A 134 7.80 -24.75 7.85
CA ALA A 134 6.74 -25.41 7.08
C ALA A 134 6.18 -26.69 7.75
N SER A 135 6.98 -27.45 8.50
CA SER A 135 6.54 -28.70 9.12
C SER A 135 5.80 -28.51 10.45
N LEU A 136 6.09 -27.42 11.19
CA LEU A 136 5.40 -27.08 12.44
C LEU A 136 4.24 -26.10 12.23
N ASP A 137 4.39 -25.19 11.26
CA ASP A 137 3.41 -24.16 10.89
C ASP A 137 2.63 -24.56 9.61
N GLY A 138 2.43 -25.87 9.39
CA GLY A 138 1.85 -26.47 8.16
C GLY A 138 0.42 -26.04 7.82
N VAL A 139 -0.15 -25.11 8.57
CA VAL A 139 -1.44 -24.46 8.33
C VAL A 139 -1.33 -23.43 7.18
N ILE A 140 -0.14 -22.92 6.86
CA ILE A 140 0.06 -21.88 5.83
C ILE A 140 0.59 -22.50 4.53
N SER A 141 -0.23 -22.52 3.48
CA SER A 141 0.12 -23.14 2.19
C SER A 141 0.94 -22.24 1.25
N PHE A 142 0.94 -20.92 1.47
CA PHE A 142 1.60 -19.94 0.61
C PHE A 142 2.69 -19.18 1.37
N THR A 143 3.82 -19.85 1.60
CA THR A 143 4.91 -19.37 2.46
C THR A 143 5.78 -18.28 1.83
N SER A 144 5.78 -18.14 0.50
CA SER A 144 6.57 -17.10 -0.18
C SER A 144 5.90 -15.73 -0.23
N TYR A 145 4.61 -15.65 0.10
CA TYR A 145 3.86 -14.41 0.00
C TYR A 145 4.34 -13.41 1.07
N PRO A 146 4.79 -12.22 0.66
CA PRO A 146 5.24 -11.21 1.60
C PRO A 146 4.16 -10.77 2.59
N PRO A 147 4.51 -10.43 3.85
CA PRO A 147 3.52 -10.41 4.94
C PRO A 147 2.87 -9.03 5.20
N ALA A 148 3.09 -7.99 4.39
CA ALA A 148 2.70 -6.60 4.74
C ALA A 148 1.22 -6.46 5.12
N MET A 149 0.31 -6.97 4.28
CA MET A 149 -1.13 -6.87 4.57
C MET A 149 -1.53 -7.72 5.76
N GLY A 150 -0.95 -8.92 5.89
CA GLY A 150 -1.19 -9.75 7.06
C GLY A 150 -0.76 -9.04 8.36
N LEU A 151 0.42 -8.41 8.36
CA LEU A 151 0.95 -7.66 9.51
C LEU A 151 0.07 -6.47 9.87
N PHE A 152 -0.35 -5.68 8.86
CA PHE A 152 -1.22 -4.54 9.08
C PHE A 152 -2.59 -4.95 9.62
N ILE A 153 -3.20 -5.98 9.03
CA ILE A 153 -4.48 -6.51 9.50
C ILE A 153 -4.34 -7.05 10.92
N ASN A 154 -3.28 -7.83 11.21
CA ASN A 154 -3.02 -8.36 12.54
C ASN A 154 -2.90 -7.23 13.58
N TYR A 155 -2.17 -6.16 13.26
CA TYR A 155 -2.06 -4.98 14.12
C TYR A 155 -3.43 -4.38 14.47
N VAL A 156 -4.31 -4.19 13.48
CA VAL A 156 -5.64 -3.61 13.72
C VAL A 156 -6.51 -4.53 14.58
N ILE A 157 -6.58 -5.82 14.24
CA ILE A 157 -7.44 -6.76 14.97
C ILE A 157 -6.92 -7.08 16.37
N HIS A 158 -5.62 -6.88 16.63
CA HIS A 158 -5.04 -7.00 17.96
C HIS A 158 -5.73 -6.09 18.98
N PHE A 159 -6.17 -4.91 18.55
CA PHE A 159 -6.89 -3.96 19.39
C PHE A 159 -8.41 -4.07 19.26
N VAL A 160 -8.94 -4.18 18.04
CA VAL A 160 -10.41 -4.16 17.79
C VAL A 160 -11.08 -5.51 18.10
N GLY A 161 -10.30 -6.59 18.17
CA GLY A 161 -10.72 -7.96 18.41
C GLY A 161 -10.66 -8.81 17.14
N PHE A 162 -10.34 -10.10 17.30
CA PHE A 162 -10.29 -11.06 16.20
C PHE A 162 -11.71 -11.38 15.68
N SER A 163 -11.99 -11.07 14.41
CA SER A 163 -13.18 -11.50 13.69
C SER A 163 -13.00 -11.29 12.19
N GLU A 164 -13.76 -12.01 11.36
CA GLU A 164 -13.73 -11.86 9.90
C GLU A 164 -14.02 -10.42 9.47
N SER A 165 -15.09 -9.84 10.00
CA SER A 165 -15.51 -8.46 9.76
C SER A 165 -14.41 -7.44 10.08
N ASN A 166 -13.70 -7.60 11.20
CA ASN A 166 -12.63 -6.68 11.57
C ASN A 166 -11.41 -6.80 10.66
N MET A 167 -11.13 -8.00 10.14
CA MET A 167 -10.04 -8.20 9.17
C MET A 167 -10.36 -7.50 7.85
N LEU A 168 -11.59 -7.68 7.35
CA LEU A 168 -12.07 -7.01 6.15
C LEU A 168 -12.07 -5.48 6.32
N LEU A 169 -12.55 -4.98 7.46
CA LEU A 169 -12.50 -3.55 7.79
C LEU A 169 -11.07 -3.00 7.85
N ALA A 170 -10.12 -3.76 8.39
CA ALA A 170 -8.72 -3.35 8.42
C ALA A 170 -8.17 -3.16 6.99
N GLN A 171 -8.35 -4.16 6.11
CA GLN A 171 -7.94 -4.04 4.71
C GLN A 171 -8.66 -2.88 4.00
N PHE A 172 -9.96 -2.72 4.25
CA PHE A 172 -10.75 -1.63 3.70
C PHE A 172 -10.19 -0.26 4.10
N CYS A 173 -9.87 -0.03 5.36
CA CYS A 173 -9.26 1.22 5.81
C CYS A 173 -7.95 1.53 5.07
N TYR A 174 -7.12 0.52 4.85
CA TYR A 174 -5.86 0.66 4.11
C TYR A 174 -6.10 1.08 2.66
N ILE A 175 -7.04 0.42 1.98
CA ILE A 175 -7.46 0.76 0.62
C ILE A 175 -8.05 2.16 0.57
N TRP A 176 -8.93 2.51 1.52
CA TRP A 176 -9.62 3.78 1.57
C TRP A 176 -8.65 4.94 1.73
N ALA A 177 -7.64 4.78 2.58
CA ALA A 177 -6.55 5.74 2.72
C ALA A 177 -5.69 5.87 1.46
N ALA A 178 -5.43 4.76 0.77
CA ALA A 178 -4.69 4.79 -0.50
C ALA A 178 -5.49 5.51 -1.59
N VAL A 179 -6.78 5.24 -1.73
CA VAL A 179 -7.64 5.90 -2.71
C VAL A 179 -7.82 7.39 -2.41
N TYR A 180 -7.90 7.77 -1.14
CA TYR A 180 -7.97 9.17 -0.72
C TYR A 180 -6.81 10.03 -1.25
N SER A 181 -5.65 9.42 -1.54
CA SER A 181 -4.51 10.13 -2.13
C SER A 181 -4.77 10.75 -3.50
N VAL A 182 -5.76 10.24 -4.25
CA VAL A 182 -6.14 10.72 -5.58
C VAL A 182 -6.57 12.19 -5.53
N PHE A 183 -7.19 12.63 -4.43
CA PHE A 183 -7.59 14.02 -4.24
C PHE A 183 -6.39 14.98 -4.16
N GLY A 184 -5.19 14.46 -3.90
CA GLY A 184 -3.94 15.20 -4.01
C GLY A 184 -3.61 15.67 -5.44
N PHE A 185 -4.11 14.97 -6.48
CA PHE A 185 -3.96 15.38 -7.87
C PHE A 185 -4.95 16.48 -8.29
N MET A 186 -6.05 16.64 -7.56
CA MET A 186 -7.12 17.54 -7.99
C MET A 186 -6.65 19.00 -7.92
N ARG A 187 -6.56 19.62 -9.11
CA ARG A 187 -6.22 21.04 -9.27
C ARG A 187 -7.32 21.93 -8.71
N ASP A 188 -8.57 21.61 -9.02
CA ASP A 188 -9.75 22.32 -8.54
C ASP A 188 -10.53 21.40 -7.59
N LYS A 189 -10.51 21.76 -6.31
CA LYS A 189 -11.11 21.00 -5.21
C LYS A 189 -12.53 21.45 -4.86
N THR A 190 -13.02 22.49 -5.54
CA THR A 190 -14.33 23.11 -5.25
C THR A 190 -15.49 22.46 -6.01
N ARG A 191 -15.18 21.69 -7.07
CA ARG A 191 -16.19 21.03 -7.91
C ARG A 191 -16.80 19.81 -7.24
N MET A 192 -17.85 20.04 -6.47
CA MET A 192 -18.56 19.01 -5.70
C MET A 192 -19.04 17.84 -6.57
N MET A 193 -19.58 18.09 -7.77
CA MET A 193 -20.16 17.05 -8.61
C MET A 193 -19.10 16.10 -9.20
N LEU A 194 -18.00 16.65 -9.72
CA LEU A 194 -16.91 15.84 -10.29
C LEU A 194 -16.24 14.99 -9.21
N SER A 195 -16.06 15.58 -8.02
CA SER A 195 -15.45 14.88 -6.91
C SER A 195 -16.38 13.80 -6.32
N GLY A 196 -17.68 14.05 -6.24
CA GLY A 196 -18.70 13.05 -5.89
C GLY A 196 -18.79 11.91 -6.92
N LEU A 197 -18.76 12.21 -8.22
CA LEU A 197 -18.73 11.20 -9.28
C LEU A 197 -17.47 10.32 -9.21
N LEU A 198 -16.32 10.90 -8.86
CA LEU A 198 -15.07 10.14 -8.69
C LEU A 198 -15.15 9.19 -7.47
N VAL A 199 -15.64 9.66 -6.33
CA VAL A 199 -15.87 8.80 -5.15
C VAL A 199 -16.90 7.72 -5.45
N LEU A 200 -17.98 8.06 -6.16
CA LEU A 200 -19.01 7.11 -6.56
C LEU A 200 -18.46 6.04 -7.52
N ALA A 201 -17.69 6.43 -8.53
CA ALA A 201 -17.05 5.50 -9.45
C ALA A 201 -16.13 4.52 -8.70
N ILE A 202 -15.33 5.03 -7.76
CA ILE A 202 -14.50 4.21 -6.87
C ILE A 202 -15.39 3.24 -6.07
N ALA A 203 -16.44 3.72 -5.41
CA ALA A 203 -17.33 2.88 -4.63
C ALA A 203 -18.00 1.78 -5.47
N ILE A 204 -18.46 2.12 -6.68
CA ILE A 204 -19.02 1.17 -7.65
C ILE A 204 -17.97 0.11 -8.01
N THR A 205 -16.73 0.50 -8.33
CA THR A 205 -15.67 -0.48 -8.64
C THR A 205 -15.37 -1.41 -7.47
N MET A 206 -15.53 -0.96 -6.22
CA MET A 206 -15.34 -1.80 -5.04
C MET A 206 -16.51 -2.76 -4.77
N ILE A 207 -17.74 -2.36 -5.12
CA ILE A 207 -18.94 -3.19 -4.94
C ILE A 207 -19.06 -4.24 -6.05
N PHE A 208 -18.89 -3.83 -7.31
CA PHE A 208 -19.23 -4.65 -8.47
C PHE A 208 -18.08 -5.48 -9.03
N ASN A 209 -16.87 -5.35 -8.49
CA ASN A 209 -15.76 -6.17 -8.98
C ASN A 209 -15.87 -7.60 -8.43
N VAL A 210 -16.37 -8.51 -9.27
CA VAL A 210 -16.60 -9.93 -8.95
C VAL A 210 -15.31 -10.67 -8.57
N GLN A 211 -14.18 -10.31 -9.21
CA GLN A 211 -12.87 -10.92 -8.94
C GLN A 211 -12.18 -10.33 -7.70
N ILE A 212 -12.66 -9.17 -7.24
CA ILE A 212 -12.06 -8.39 -6.16
C ILE A 212 -13.18 -7.85 -5.25
N ARG A 213 -14.06 -8.74 -4.78
CA ARG A 213 -15.18 -8.33 -3.92
C ARG A 213 -14.67 -7.77 -2.61
N PHE A 214 -15.40 -6.79 -2.06
CA PHE A 214 -15.14 -6.16 -0.77
C PHE A 214 -15.23 -7.11 0.43
N ASN A 215 -15.81 -8.31 0.27
CA ASN A 215 -15.89 -9.33 1.31
C ASN A 215 -14.73 -10.35 1.27
N ASN A 216 -13.61 -10.01 0.64
CA ASN A 216 -12.41 -10.84 0.58
C ASN A 216 -11.14 -10.08 0.95
N LEU A 217 -10.13 -10.81 1.45
CA LEU A 217 -8.80 -10.29 1.81
C LEU A 217 -7.78 -10.41 0.68
N LEU A 218 -8.25 -10.55 -0.56
CA LEU A 218 -7.40 -10.56 -1.74
C LEU A 218 -6.70 -9.20 -1.87
N VAL A 219 -5.39 -9.24 -2.07
CA VAL A 219 -4.56 -8.02 -2.10
C VAL A 219 -4.45 -7.38 -3.48
N ASP A 220 -5.10 -7.93 -4.50
CA ASP A 220 -5.00 -7.45 -5.88
C ASP A 220 -5.56 -6.02 -6.01
N TYR A 221 -6.66 -5.68 -5.32
CA TYR A 221 -7.10 -4.29 -5.21
C TYR A 221 -6.11 -3.40 -4.47
N VAL A 222 -5.52 -3.95 -3.40
CA VAL A 222 -4.58 -3.23 -2.55
C VAL A 222 -3.39 -2.79 -3.39
N LEU A 223 -2.85 -3.68 -4.24
CA LEU A 223 -1.77 -3.34 -5.16
C LEU A 223 -2.17 -2.18 -6.08
N ALA A 224 -3.35 -2.22 -6.70
CA ALA A 224 -3.83 -1.15 -7.57
C ALA A 224 -3.97 0.19 -6.81
N ALA A 225 -4.61 0.18 -5.64
CA ALA A 225 -4.82 1.37 -4.82
C ALA A 225 -3.50 1.97 -4.30
N VAL A 226 -2.59 1.13 -3.81
CA VAL A 226 -1.25 1.56 -3.35
C VAL A 226 -0.42 2.10 -4.51
N THR A 227 -0.51 1.50 -5.70
CA THR A 227 0.17 2.02 -6.90
C THR A 227 -0.32 3.41 -7.25
N LEU A 228 -1.64 3.61 -7.24
CA LEU A 228 -2.26 4.90 -7.49
C LEU A 228 -1.77 5.95 -6.47
N ALA A 229 -1.68 5.59 -5.19
CA ALA A 229 -1.11 6.44 -4.15
C ALA A 229 0.39 6.71 -4.34
N GLY A 230 1.15 5.71 -4.81
CA GLY A 230 2.54 5.84 -5.20
C GLY A 230 2.72 6.91 -6.28
N LEU A 231 1.97 6.80 -7.38
CA LEU A 231 1.97 7.77 -8.47
C LEU A 231 1.48 9.16 -8.03
N ALA A 232 0.47 9.21 -7.15
CA ALA A 232 -0.02 10.45 -6.53
C ALA A 232 1.07 11.21 -5.80
N GLY A 233 1.79 10.56 -4.89
CA GLY A 233 2.86 11.24 -4.18
C GLY A 233 4.04 11.64 -5.07
N VAL A 234 4.37 10.85 -6.10
CA VAL A 234 5.39 11.28 -7.08
C VAL A 234 4.99 12.60 -7.75
N TYR A 235 3.73 12.79 -8.11
CA TYR A 235 3.26 14.04 -8.69
C TYR A 235 3.08 15.16 -7.67
N VAL A 236 2.52 14.87 -6.50
CA VAL A 236 2.26 15.88 -5.45
C VAL A 236 3.56 16.48 -4.94
N TYR A 237 4.55 15.64 -4.64
CA TYR A 237 5.85 16.05 -4.10
C TYR A 237 6.87 16.44 -5.17
N ARG A 238 6.43 16.70 -6.40
CA ARG A 238 7.30 16.92 -7.55
C ARG A 238 8.29 18.09 -7.41
N GLN A 239 7.97 19.07 -6.56
CA GLN A 239 8.86 20.21 -6.25
C GLN A 239 9.68 20.01 -4.96
N GLN A 240 9.44 18.91 -4.24
CA GLN A 240 9.98 18.62 -2.91
C GLN A 240 10.74 17.30 -2.93
N TYR A 241 11.95 17.31 -3.50
CA TYR A 241 12.73 16.11 -3.79
C TYR A 241 12.90 15.15 -2.61
N ARG A 242 13.07 15.65 -1.38
CA ARG A 242 13.21 14.81 -0.17
C ARG A 242 11.93 14.01 0.12
N GLN A 243 10.78 14.69 0.08
CA GLN A 243 9.49 14.08 0.35
C GLN A 243 9.11 13.11 -0.78
N GLN A 244 9.40 13.48 -2.03
CA GLN A 244 9.20 12.60 -3.19
C GLN A 244 10.03 11.32 -3.07
N PHE A 245 11.31 11.43 -2.71
CA PHE A 245 12.22 10.29 -2.51
C PHE A 245 11.74 9.35 -1.39
N ILE A 246 11.40 9.89 -0.22
CA ILE A 246 10.88 9.10 0.91
C ILE A 246 9.55 8.43 0.54
N HIS A 247 8.67 9.15 -0.15
CA HIS A 247 7.38 8.61 -0.61
C HIS A 247 7.57 7.42 -1.54
N VAL A 248 8.46 7.53 -2.54
CA VAL A 248 8.76 6.42 -3.46
C VAL A 248 9.31 5.22 -2.71
N ILE A 249 10.22 5.43 -1.76
CA ILE A 249 10.77 4.33 -0.96
C ILE A 249 9.68 3.59 -0.20
N LEU A 250 8.82 4.33 0.51
CA LEU A 250 7.76 3.74 1.32
C LEU A 250 6.71 3.02 0.46
N ALA A 251 6.28 3.64 -0.65
CA ALA A 251 5.30 3.07 -1.56
C ALA A 251 5.80 1.76 -2.17
N VAL A 252 7.02 1.76 -2.72
CA VAL A 252 7.60 0.58 -3.37
C VAL A 252 7.91 -0.52 -2.37
N ALA A 253 8.47 -0.18 -1.20
CA ALA A 253 8.72 -1.18 -0.16
C ALA A 253 7.42 -1.89 0.25
N ASN A 254 6.32 -1.15 0.41
CA ASN A 254 5.03 -1.76 0.71
C ASN A 254 4.50 -2.60 -0.46
N LEU A 255 4.55 -2.12 -1.71
CA LEU A 255 4.12 -2.91 -2.88
C LEU A 255 4.81 -4.26 -2.97
N LEU A 256 6.14 -4.26 -2.82
CA LEU A 256 6.94 -5.49 -2.85
C LEU A 256 6.64 -6.40 -1.65
N LEU A 257 6.32 -5.82 -0.49
CA LEU A 257 5.93 -6.58 0.70
C LEU A 257 4.45 -6.97 0.76
N ILE A 258 3.61 -6.56 -0.19
CA ILE A 258 2.20 -6.98 -0.30
C ILE A 258 2.08 -8.28 -1.10
N LYS A 259 2.73 -8.34 -2.28
CA LYS A 259 2.69 -9.51 -3.17
C LYS A 259 3.85 -9.41 -4.15
N ASN A 260 4.38 -10.55 -4.59
CA ASN A 260 5.44 -10.62 -5.61
C ASN A 260 5.10 -9.87 -6.90
N SER A 261 3.83 -9.91 -7.36
CA SER A 261 3.35 -9.15 -8.52
C SER A 261 3.41 -7.62 -8.32
N GLY A 262 3.59 -7.15 -7.09
CA GLY A 262 3.88 -5.75 -6.76
C GLY A 262 5.14 -5.19 -7.44
N ALA A 263 6.08 -6.06 -7.86
CA ALA A 263 7.27 -5.65 -8.59
C ALA A 263 6.96 -4.96 -9.93
N PHE A 264 5.91 -5.40 -10.64
CA PHE A 264 5.46 -4.75 -11.87
C PHE A 264 5.06 -3.30 -11.61
N PHE A 265 4.22 -3.08 -10.59
CA PHE A 265 3.76 -1.75 -10.21
C PHE A 265 4.87 -0.85 -9.65
N ALA A 266 5.82 -1.43 -8.91
CA ALA A 266 7.04 -0.73 -8.49
C ALA A 266 7.83 -0.20 -9.69
N GLY A 267 7.97 -0.99 -10.75
CA GLY A 267 8.59 -0.57 -12.02
C GLY A 267 7.93 0.65 -12.63
N ILE A 268 6.59 0.71 -12.63
CA ILE A 268 5.82 1.87 -13.12
C ILE A 268 6.13 3.12 -12.29
N ILE A 269 6.15 2.99 -10.95
CA ILE A 269 6.47 4.11 -10.05
C ILE A 269 7.92 4.59 -10.28
N PHE A 270 8.88 3.68 -10.44
CA PHE A 270 10.27 4.06 -10.72
C PHE A 270 10.42 4.77 -12.06
N ALA A 271 9.77 4.28 -13.12
CA ALA A 271 9.79 4.93 -14.43
C ALA A 271 9.19 6.35 -14.36
N TYR A 272 8.06 6.49 -13.67
CA TYR A 272 7.42 7.80 -13.49
C TYR A 272 8.26 8.75 -12.62
N TYR A 273 8.86 8.24 -11.55
CA TYR A 273 9.77 9.00 -10.70
C TYR A 273 11.00 9.49 -11.46
N LEU A 274 11.63 8.61 -12.27
CA LEU A 274 12.74 8.97 -13.14
C LEU A 274 12.34 10.09 -14.11
N TYR A 275 11.22 9.92 -14.80
CA TYR A 275 10.67 10.93 -15.70
C TYR A 275 10.48 12.28 -15.00
N MET A 276 9.93 12.29 -13.78
CA MET A 276 9.67 13.51 -13.02
C MET A 276 10.97 14.19 -12.54
N LEU A 277 11.97 13.42 -12.12
CA LEU A 277 13.30 13.95 -11.77
C LEU A 277 13.92 14.72 -12.94
N PHE A 278 13.85 14.16 -14.16
CA PHE A 278 14.39 14.81 -15.35
C PHE A 278 13.53 15.95 -15.88
N LYS A 279 12.20 15.83 -15.84
CA LYS A 279 11.28 16.88 -16.31
C LYS A 279 11.40 18.17 -15.51
N ILE A 280 11.48 18.07 -14.19
CA ILE A 280 11.41 19.24 -13.31
C ILE A 280 12.77 19.89 -13.14
N ASN A 281 13.81 19.08 -12.90
CA ASN A 281 15.17 19.60 -12.79
C ASN A 281 15.75 19.97 -14.17
N GLY A 282 15.25 19.38 -15.27
CA GLY A 282 15.63 19.75 -16.64
C GLY A 282 15.11 21.12 -17.09
N MET A 283 14.00 21.62 -16.53
CA MET A 283 13.50 22.97 -16.83
C MET A 283 14.33 24.07 -16.17
N TRP A 284 14.92 23.82 -15.00
CA TRP A 284 15.90 24.73 -14.39
C TRP A 284 17.15 24.90 -15.26
N HIS A 285 17.47 23.90 -16.08
CA HIS A 285 18.63 23.88 -16.93
C HIS A 285 18.52 24.66 -18.24
N LYS A 286 17.29 24.92 -18.72
CA LYS A 286 17.10 25.81 -19.88
C LYS A 286 17.56 27.25 -19.62
N ARG A 287 17.83 27.61 -18.36
CA ARG A 287 18.36 28.93 -17.95
C ARG A 287 19.89 28.97 -17.79
N CYS A 288 20.58 27.83 -17.72
CA CYS A 288 22.02 27.77 -17.52
C CYS A 288 22.68 26.95 -18.64
N GLN A 289 23.20 27.67 -19.64
CA GLN A 289 23.80 27.16 -20.87
C GLN A 289 25.23 26.61 -20.66
N GLN A 290 25.44 25.81 -19.61
CA GLN A 290 26.73 25.23 -19.26
C GLN A 290 26.61 23.70 -19.15
N TRP A 291 27.21 22.98 -20.11
CA TRP A 291 27.21 21.52 -20.22
C TRP A 291 27.64 20.78 -18.95
N GLN A 292 28.61 21.33 -18.20
CA GLN A 292 29.10 20.75 -16.95
C GLN A 292 28.03 20.69 -15.85
N VAL A 293 27.12 21.67 -15.81
CA VAL A 293 26.04 21.71 -14.82
C VAL A 293 24.96 20.69 -15.19
N ILE A 294 24.69 20.49 -16.49
CA ILE A 294 23.70 19.49 -16.98
C ILE A 294 24.13 18.10 -16.54
N TYR A 295 25.39 17.76 -16.77
CA TYR A 295 25.96 16.47 -16.43
C TYR A 295 25.89 16.18 -14.93
N ARG A 296 26.29 17.15 -14.08
CA ARG A 296 26.26 16.99 -12.61
C ARG A 296 24.84 16.77 -12.08
N VAL A 297 23.86 17.52 -12.58
CA VAL A 297 22.46 17.36 -12.16
C VAL A 297 21.88 16.03 -12.65
N GLY A 298 22.18 15.62 -13.89
CA GLY A 298 21.80 14.33 -14.42
C GLY A 298 22.34 13.16 -13.58
N LEU A 299 23.63 13.21 -13.23
CA LEU A 299 24.28 12.20 -12.40
C LEU A 299 23.68 12.16 -10.98
N LYS A 300 23.38 13.32 -10.39
CA LYS A 300 22.69 13.40 -9.10
C LYS A 300 21.28 12.78 -9.16
N ASN A 301 20.50 13.09 -10.19
CA ASN A 301 19.16 12.52 -10.36
C ASN A 301 19.22 11.01 -10.55
N MET A 302 20.19 10.52 -11.33
CA MET A 302 20.39 9.08 -11.53
C MET A 302 20.81 8.40 -10.22
N ALA A 303 21.74 8.99 -9.46
CA ALA A 303 22.16 8.48 -8.17
C ALA A 303 20.99 8.42 -7.16
N LEU A 304 20.14 9.46 -7.12
CA LEU A 304 18.92 9.47 -6.29
C LEU A 304 17.93 8.39 -6.71
N TRP A 305 17.77 8.17 -8.02
CA TRP A 305 16.88 7.13 -8.53
C TRP A 305 17.38 5.72 -8.20
N VAL A 306 18.67 5.44 -8.43
CA VAL A 306 19.32 4.17 -8.07
C VAL A 306 19.25 3.93 -6.55
N LEU A 307 19.50 4.96 -5.74
CA LEU A 307 19.40 4.85 -4.29
C LEU A 307 17.96 4.53 -3.85
N ALA A 308 16.95 5.12 -4.48
CA ALA A 308 15.55 4.82 -4.19
C ALA A 308 15.23 3.35 -4.49
N ILE A 309 15.75 2.80 -5.59
CA ILE A 309 15.59 1.37 -5.94
C ILE A 309 16.22 0.49 -4.86
N ILE A 310 17.49 0.72 -4.55
CA ILE A 310 18.24 -0.11 -3.59
C ILE A 310 17.54 -0.12 -2.23
N VAL A 311 17.19 1.06 -1.70
CA VAL A 311 16.60 1.17 -0.35
C VAL A 311 15.19 0.59 -0.29
N SER A 312 14.38 0.74 -1.34
CA SER A 312 13.00 0.24 -1.34
C SER A 312 12.89 -1.27 -1.60
N VAL A 313 13.86 -1.87 -2.32
CA VAL A 313 13.91 -3.32 -2.57
C VAL A 313 14.50 -4.07 -1.38
N MET A 314 15.34 -3.42 -0.55
CA MET A 314 16.02 -4.06 0.58
C MET A 314 15.08 -4.85 1.52
N PRO A 315 13.91 -4.33 1.97
CA PRO A 315 13.00 -5.09 2.81
C PRO A 315 12.51 -6.38 2.14
N PHE A 316 12.17 -6.31 0.85
CA PHE A 316 11.73 -7.48 0.08
C PHE A 316 12.85 -8.49 -0.13
N TYR A 317 14.08 -8.03 -0.37
CA TYR A 317 15.23 -8.92 -0.43
C TYR A 317 15.43 -9.68 0.89
N TRP A 318 15.29 -9.02 2.04
CA TRP A 318 15.36 -9.67 3.34
C TRP A 318 14.26 -10.74 3.50
N TRP A 319 13.05 -10.45 3.03
CA TRP A 319 11.96 -11.43 3.02
C TRP A 319 12.30 -12.66 2.17
N GLN A 320 12.83 -12.46 0.95
CA GLN A 320 13.21 -13.56 0.07
C GLN A 320 14.30 -14.44 0.68
N GLN A 321 15.29 -13.85 1.37
CA GLN A 321 16.31 -14.62 2.09
C GLN A 321 15.70 -15.42 3.23
N HIS A 322 14.79 -14.81 4.01
CA HIS A 322 14.07 -15.52 5.06
C HIS A 322 13.31 -16.72 4.50
N VAL A 323 12.52 -16.53 3.44
CA VAL A 323 11.78 -17.63 2.80
C VAL A 323 12.70 -18.76 2.36
N LYS A 324 13.82 -18.43 1.70
CA LYS A 324 14.79 -19.42 1.20
C LYS A 324 15.44 -20.25 2.32
N HIS A 325 15.69 -19.65 3.48
CA HIS A 325 16.30 -20.35 4.61
C HIS A 325 15.29 -21.10 5.47
N THR A 326 14.03 -20.66 5.47
CA THR A 326 12.99 -21.14 6.39
C THR A 326 12.08 -22.18 5.76
N PHE A 327 11.89 -22.16 4.43
CA PHE A 327 10.98 -23.05 3.72
C PHE A 327 11.73 -23.80 2.59
N PRO A 328 12.03 -25.10 2.76
CA PRO A 328 12.76 -25.91 1.78
C PRO A 328 12.05 -26.05 0.42
N GLU A 329 10.71 -26.07 0.43
CA GLU A 329 9.87 -26.03 -0.76
C GLU A 329 8.84 -24.89 -0.63
N SER A 330 8.80 -23.98 -1.60
CA SER A 330 7.81 -22.90 -1.62
C SER A 330 7.18 -22.77 -3.01
N LYS A 331 5.86 -22.96 -3.09
CA LYS A 331 5.07 -23.05 -4.34
C LYS A 331 5.12 -21.80 -5.24
N HIS A 332 5.61 -20.65 -4.75
CA HIS A 332 5.75 -19.43 -5.55
C HIS A 332 7.06 -18.69 -5.26
N GLN A 333 8.15 -19.43 -5.08
CA GLN A 333 9.48 -18.81 -5.05
C GLN A 333 9.81 -18.23 -6.43
N ILE A 334 10.30 -17.00 -6.47
CA ILE A 334 10.82 -16.41 -7.71
C ILE A 334 12.24 -16.95 -7.88
N ASP A 335 12.40 -18.04 -8.62
CA ASP A 335 13.71 -18.47 -9.10
C ASP A 335 13.90 -17.99 -10.54
N THR A 336 14.87 -17.08 -10.74
CA THR A 336 15.23 -16.56 -12.06
C THR A 336 15.63 -17.67 -13.04
N ALA A 337 16.16 -18.79 -12.55
CA ALA A 337 16.48 -19.94 -13.40
C ALA A 337 15.20 -20.64 -13.91
N SER A 338 14.18 -20.77 -13.05
CA SER A 338 12.88 -21.37 -13.42
C SER A 338 12.08 -20.50 -14.40
N TYR A 339 12.07 -19.17 -14.21
CA TYR A 339 11.44 -18.24 -15.16
C TYR A 339 12.19 -18.20 -16.49
N GLY A 340 13.53 -18.23 -16.46
CA GLY A 340 14.35 -18.32 -17.67
C GLY A 340 14.07 -19.59 -18.46
N GLN A 341 13.93 -20.74 -17.79
CA GLN A 341 13.55 -22.00 -18.43
C GLN A 341 12.12 -21.98 -18.98
N GLN A 342 11.14 -21.47 -18.23
CA GLN A 342 9.75 -21.34 -18.70
C GLN A 342 9.64 -20.41 -19.92
N LEU A 343 10.28 -19.24 -19.87
CA LEU A 343 10.26 -18.27 -20.98
C LEU A 343 11.08 -18.74 -22.18
N SER A 344 12.13 -19.55 -21.99
CA SER A 344 12.89 -20.14 -23.09
C SER A 344 12.15 -21.29 -23.79
N GLY A 345 11.21 -21.94 -23.08
CA GLY A 345 10.35 -22.99 -23.62
C GLY A 345 9.06 -22.49 -24.26
N GLU A 346 8.62 -21.26 -23.95
CA GLU A 346 7.44 -20.66 -24.57
C GLU A 346 7.80 -19.90 -25.86
N HIS A 347 7.37 -20.45 -27.00
CA HIS A 347 7.55 -19.80 -28.30
C HIS A 347 6.81 -18.44 -28.34
N THR A 348 7.42 -17.42 -28.97
CA THR A 348 6.86 -16.06 -29.10
C THR A 348 5.42 -16.04 -29.67
N SER A 349 5.05 -17.05 -30.45
CA SER A 349 3.69 -17.26 -30.96
C SER A 349 2.66 -17.48 -29.86
N TYR A 350 3.02 -18.15 -28.76
CA TYR A 350 2.14 -18.39 -27.62
C TYR A 350 1.85 -17.10 -26.84
N LEU A 351 2.87 -16.24 -26.65
CA LEU A 351 2.68 -14.92 -26.04
C LEU A 351 1.79 -14.00 -26.90
N ILE A 352 1.93 -14.08 -28.24
CA ILE A 352 1.07 -13.34 -29.17
C ILE A 352 -0.37 -13.86 -29.10
N ASP A 353 -0.57 -15.18 -29.03
CA ASP A 353 -1.91 -15.78 -28.87
C ASP A 353 -2.58 -15.38 -27.55
N ILE A 354 -1.83 -15.36 -26.44
CA ILE A 354 -2.34 -14.82 -25.16
C ILE A 354 -2.73 -13.35 -25.29
N ALA A 355 -1.88 -12.52 -25.90
CA ALA A 355 -2.18 -11.11 -26.10
C ALA A 355 -3.43 -10.89 -26.97
N GLN A 356 -3.59 -11.68 -28.03
CA GLN A 356 -4.77 -11.64 -28.89
C GLN A 356 -6.03 -12.09 -28.14
N LYS A 357 -5.95 -13.17 -27.35
CA LYS A 357 -7.05 -13.65 -26.50
C LYS A 357 -7.43 -12.63 -25.44
N MET A 358 -6.47 -11.95 -24.81
CA MET A 358 -6.73 -10.86 -23.87
C MET A 358 -7.42 -9.66 -24.54
N LEU A 359 -6.98 -9.28 -25.74
CA LEU A 359 -7.62 -8.20 -26.51
C LEU A 359 -9.05 -8.57 -26.90
N HIS A 360 -9.28 -9.80 -27.37
CA HIS A 360 -10.62 -10.30 -27.68
C HIS A 360 -11.51 -10.35 -26.44
N ALA A 361 -11.01 -10.86 -25.31
CA ALA A 361 -11.79 -10.94 -24.08
C ALA A 361 -12.20 -9.56 -23.54
N ASN A 362 -11.38 -8.53 -23.73
CA ASN A 362 -11.73 -7.16 -23.33
C ASN A 362 -12.65 -6.44 -24.33
N ALA A 363 -12.70 -6.90 -25.59
CA ALA A 363 -13.55 -6.32 -26.64
C ALA A 363 -14.91 -7.00 -26.76
N ASP A 364 -15.04 -8.25 -26.30
CA ASP A 364 -16.26 -9.03 -26.39
C ASP A 364 -17.14 -8.88 -25.13
N LEU A 365 -18.34 -8.34 -25.34
CA LEU A 365 -19.40 -8.13 -24.32
C LEU A 365 -19.99 -9.44 -23.77
N GLY A 366 -19.67 -10.58 -24.39
CA GLY A 366 -20.10 -11.92 -24.00
C GLY A 366 -19.25 -12.58 -22.91
N THR A 367 -18.13 -11.98 -22.53
CA THR A 367 -17.12 -12.63 -21.70
C THR A 367 -17.28 -12.30 -20.22
N LEU A 368 -16.74 -13.15 -19.34
CA LEU A 368 -16.74 -12.92 -17.89
C LEU A 368 -16.08 -11.59 -17.47
N SER A 369 -15.16 -11.06 -18.28
CA SER A 369 -14.53 -9.75 -18.08
C SER A 369 -15.48 -8.58 -18.33
N THR A 370 -16.51 -8.76 -19.15
CA THR A 370 -17.49 -7.72 -19.53
C THR A 370 -18.89 -7.97 -18.95
N GLN A 371 -19.22 -9.21 -18.60
CA GLN A 371 -20.44 -9.61 -17.90
C GLN A 371 -20.17 -9.67 -16.40
N GLY A 372 -20.31 -8.53 -15.72
CA GLY A 372 -20.03 -8.39 -14.29
C GLY A 372 -20.97 -9.13 -13.33
N CYS A 373 -21.52 -10.31 -13.65
CA CYS A 373 -22.49 -11.02 -12.82
C CYS A 373 -22.35 -12.55 -12.88
N TYR A 374 -22.02 -13.16 -11.72
CA TYR A 374 -22.65 -14.39 -11.19
C TYR A 374 -22.67 -14.32 -9.66
#